data_AF-A0A519V5Q7-F1
#
_entry.id   AF-A0A519V5Q7-F1
#
_cell.length_a   1.000
_cell.length_b   1.000
_cell.length_c   1.000
_cell.angle_alpha   90.00
_cell.angle_beta   90.00
_cell.angle_gamma   90.00
#
_symmetry.space_group_name_H-M   'P 1'
#
loop_
_entity.id
_entity.type
_entity.pdbx_description
1 polymer ?
#
loop_
_entity_poly.entity_id
_entity_poly.type
_entity_poly.pdbx_seq_one_letter_code
_entity_poly.pdbx_strand_id
1 'polypeptide(L)'
;MSQTAYLPHYTTKNGLPSNNCYYLLQDKKGYIWVATDAGIARFDGTAFETFTVDDGLPDNQVLQVREDSKGRIWFLSLNGQLSYFYNGKIYNPSNDKLLKKLNFNGVIVSFFEDKSGKIWFGTNKNIIGVWDGETLIKYTSPNPLHQYANAFIQQDKQGNIWAYSTDAVFVFIRNNFVLVNDKMLPISPKTFYNAKNSNIYYLDKNGLNLKKGTESKLVLKVDEKLLNNSPGYIYANENQLWLSNNNGVYVINYNGKVNHLLKNVDVNQVIRDSENNMWFTSKNGIYRLPEEKERLYTFDKQDGLTSEFVKSITKDQKNRFWLGLNNNDINIISANKKTVQKLSFNNPEKYNVIKQLVYDAKDGLIYFASDYGLGSVSASYPLNTKVNYLKETNNLVFVIKNFSLDTTSKLALALSSGVVVIDDRIKKFEFSSLDYTKRNDYFKDRAYRVFYDNRQHLWFSNVNGVTQYNNIEQNRYFEKFNILTKRINDIKQLKNDVYAMATDGYGIVFIKDGKLIKQLTKADGLNNNIITKLYVKDDYLWSISNAGINRISFANNHFSINTFDYANDLLSEDVNDIYIDKDTAYFATNNGLV
;
A
#
# COMPACT_ATOMS: atom_id res chain seq x y z
N MET A 1 -17.72 7.18 -1.16
CA MET A 1 -16.32 7.50 -1.45
C MET A 1 -15.75 6.36 -2.27
N SER A 2 -14.77 6.65 -3.13
CA SER A 2 -14.01 5.62 -3.84
C SER A 2 -12.88 5.23 -2.92
N GLN A 3 -12.72 3.93 -2.67
CA GLN A 3 -11.50 3.36 -2.13
C GLN A 3 -10.26 4.17 -2.54
N THR A 4 -9.45 4.56 -1.57
CA THR A 4 -8.23 5.31 -1.85
C THR A 4 -7.12 4.32 -2.15
N ALA A 5 -6.48 4.46 -3.31
CA ALA A 5 -5.30 3.64 -3.60
C ALA A 5 -4.23 3.96 -2.56
N TYR A 6 -3.65 2.93 -1.96
CA TYR A 6 -2.53 3.10 -1.07
C TYR A 6 -1.28 3.46 -1.85
N LEU A 7 -0.58 4.48 -1.38
CA LEU A 7 0.69 4.91 -1.92
C LEU A 7 1.79 4.63 -0.90
N PRO A 8 2.60 3.55 -1.06
CA PRO A 8 3.80 3.36 -0.26
C PRO A 8 4.61 4.65 -0.14
N HIS A 9 4.99 4.98 1.10
CA HIS A 9 5.64 6.24 1.44
C HIS A 9 6.97 5.95 2.13
N TYR A 10 8.06 6.30 1.45
CA TYR A 10 9.42 6.07 1.94
C TYR A 10 10.00 7.37 2.49
N THR A 11 10.56 7.28 3.70
CA THR A 11 11.14 8.38 4.49
C THR A 11 12.52 8.00 5.00
N THR A 12 13.14 8.86 5.81
CA THR A 12 14.35 8.55 6.58
C THR A 12 14.22 7.30 7.45
N LYS A 13 13.00 6.95 7.90
CA LYS A 13 12.76 5.69 8.64
C LYS A 13 13.00 4.44 7.79
N ASN A 14 12.88 4.56 6.47
CA ASN A 14 13.08 3.46 5.53
C ASN A 14 14.53 3.41 4.99
N GLY A 15 15.37 4.40 5.31
CA GLY A 15 16.77 4.46 4.87
C GLY A 15 17.09 5.59 3.89
N LEU A 16 16.15 6.48 3.55
CA LEU A 16 16.50 7.70 2.83
C LEU A 16 17.45 8.57 3.67
N PRO A 17 18.42 9.28 3.05
CA PRO A 17 19.30 10.20 3.76
C PRO A 17 18.57 11.47 4.23
N SER A 18 17.53 11.88 3.52
CA SER A 18 16.63 12.98 3.91
C SER A 18 15.23 12.79 3.33
N ASN A 19 14.24 13.40 3.96
CA ASN A 19 12.87 13.47 3.45
C ASN A 19 12.70 14.53 2.36
N ASN A 20 13.59 15.51 2.27
CA ASN A 20 13.48 16.54 1.24
C ASN A 20 14.07 16.03 -0.09
N CYS A 21 13.20 15.47 -0.93
CA CYS A 21 13.58 14.79 -2.17
C CYS A 21 13.33 15.71 -3.37
N TYR A 22 14.36 15.93 -4.19
CA TYR A 22 14.30 16.82 -5.34
C TYR A 22 14.06 16.05 -6.65
N TYR A 23 14.76 14.95 -6.86
CA TYR A 23 14.77 14.30 -8.17
C TYR A 23 14.78 12.77 -8.07
N LEU A 24 14.14 12.11 -9.03
CA LEU A 24 14.10 10.66 -9.22
C LEU A 24 14.54 10.28 -10.63
N LEU A 25 15.27 9.17 -10.70
CA LEU A 25 15.64 8.49 -11.94
C LEU A 25 15.57 6.98 -11.71
N GLN A 26 14.95 6.25 -12.64
CA GLN A 26 15.19 4.82 -12.73
C GLN A 26 16.35 4.58 -13.71
N ASP A 27 17.37 3.84 -13.28
CA ASP A 27 18.46 3.45 -14.18
C ASP A 27 18.11 2.22 -15.05
N LYS A 28 18.92 1.93 -16.07
CA LYS A 28 18.75 0.76 -16.95
C LYS A 28 18.82 -0.59 -16.23
N LYS A 29 19.34 -0.65 -15.00
CA LYS A 29 19.40 -1.86 -14.18
C LYS A 29 18.15 -2.01 -13.29
N GLY A 30 17.27 -1.01 -13.28
CA GLY A 30 16.01 -1.01 -12.53
C GLY A 30 16.08 -0.28 -11.19
N TYR A 31 17.26 0.17 -10.74
CA TYR A 31 17.38 0.88 -9.46
C TYR A 31 16.72 2.25 -9.54
N ILE A 32 16.07 2.64 -8.44
CA ILE A 32 15.55 3.99 -8.27
C ILE A 32 16.59 4.84 -7.53
N TRP A 33 17.05 5.89 -8.20
CA TRP A 33 17.97 6.87 -7.65
C TRP A 33 17.20 8.11 -7.19
N VAL A 34 17.42 8.50 -5.94
CA VAL A 34 16.75 9.62 -5.26
C VAL A 34 17.78 10.69 -4.92
N ALA A 35 17.61 11.90 -5.43
CA ALA A 35 18.41 13.05 -5.03
C ALA A 35 17.72 13.84 -3.93
N THR A 36 18.47 14.16 -2.88
CA THR A 36 17.97 14.84 -1.68
C THR A 36 18.86 16.02 -1.30
N ASP A 37 18.50 16.73 -0.22
CA ASP A 37 19.35 17.75 0.39
C ASP A 37 20.42 17.20 1.34
N ALA A 38 20.47 15.88 1.57
CA ALA A 38 21.45 15.24 2.45
C ALA A 38 22.20 14.07 1.78
N GLY A 39 22.17 13.97 0.45
CA GLY A 39 22.89 12.98 -0.33
C GLY A 39 22.03 12.34 -1.42
N ILE A 40 22.53 11.23 -1.95
CA ILE A 40 21.83 10.37 -2.92
C ILE A 40 21.40 9.09 -2.22
N ALA A 41 20.23 8.56 -2.56
CA ALA A 41 19.83 7.20 -2.22
C ALA A 41 19.67 6.36 -3.48
N ARG A 42 20.15 5.11 -3.46
CA ARG A 42 19.87 4.08 -4.46
C ARG A 42 18.97 3.03 -3.84
N PHE A 43 17.84 2.77 -4.46
CA PHE A 43 16.83 1.82 -3.98
C PHE A 43 16.71 0.63 -4.92
N ASP A 44 16.79 -0.57 -4.36
CA ASP A 44 16.71 -1.84 -5.10
C ASP A 44 15.32 -2.49 -5.09
N GLY A 45 14.32 -1.81 -4.50
CA GLY A 45 12.99 -2.35 -4.28
C GLY A 45 12.74 -2.79 -2.84
N THR A 46 13.81 -3.01 -2.05
CA THR A 46 13.75 -3.48 -0.66
C THR A 46 14.51 -2.54 0.29
N ALA A 47 15.73 -2.14 -0.06
CA ALA A 47 16.62 -1.37 0.79
C ALA A 47 17.20 -0.14 0.06
N PHE A 48 17.49 0.90 0.84
CA PHE A 48 18.20 2.07 0.39
C PHE A 48 19.69 1.97 0.75
N GLU A 49 20.54 2.24 -0.22
CA GLU A 49 21.95 2.53 -0.04
C GLU A 49 22.18 4.03 -0.24
N THR A 50 22.89 4.68 0.67
CA THR A 50 23.07 6.13 0.66
C THR A 50 24.49 6.51 0.30
N PHE A 51 24.64 7.64 -0.40
CA PHE A 51 25.93 8.21 -0.77
C PHE A 51 25.98 9.68 -0.40
N THR A 52 27.09 10.10 0.18
CA THR A 52 27.34 11.44 0.72
C THR A 52 28.68 12.01 0.22
N VAL A 53 29.08 13.17 0.74
CA VAL A 53 30.43 13.72 0.54
C VAL A 53 31.54 12.76 0.95
N ASP A 54 31.31 11.90 1.96
CA ASP A 54 32.29 10.91 2.41
C ASP A 54 32.56 9.83 1.35
N ASP A 55 31.57 9.56 0.50
CA ASP A 55 31.65 8.62 -0.63
C ASP A 55 32.19 9.29 -1.91
N GLY A 56 32.41 10.60 -1.88
CA GLY A 56 32.98 11.38 -2.96
C GLY A 56 32.00 12.30 -3.69
N LEU A 57 30.79 12.52 -3.18
CA LEU A 57 29.93 13.60 -3.71
C LEU A 57 30.60 14.98 -3.49
N PRO A 58 30.48 15.91 -4.45
CA PRO A 58 30.96 17.28 -4.25
C PRO A 58 30.16 18.10 -3.22
N ASP A 59 28.90 17.73 -3.00
CA ASP A 59 27.95 18.36 -2.09
C ASP A 59 26.87 17.31 -1.76
N ASN A 60 26.33 17.35 -0.54
CA ASN A 60 25.21 16.52 -0.14
C ASN A 60 23.89 17.00 -0.77
N GLN A 61 23.77 18.28 -1.12
CA GLN A 61 22.58 18.76 -1.82
C GLN A 61 22.69 18.45 -3.31
N VAL A 62 21.92 17.46 -3.78
CA VAL A 62 21.91 17.05 -5.19
C VAL A 62 20.57 17.40 -5.83
N LEU A 63 20.61 18.11 -6.96
CA LEU A 63 19.42 18.70 -7.58
C LEU A 63 18.89 17.89 -8.77
N GLN A 64 19.76 17.19 -9.48
CA GLN A 64 19.39 16.40 -10.67
C GLN A 64 20.22 15.13 -10.78
N VAL A 65 19.58 14.08 -11.31
CA VAL A 65 20.20 12.80 -11.64
C VAL A 65 19.89 12.44 -13.09
N ARG A 66 20.90 11.94 -13.82
CA ARG A 66 20.74 11.44 -15.21
C ARG A 66 21.60 10.23 -15.42
N GLU A 67 21.14 9.28 -16.23
CA GLU A 67 21.96 8.18 -16.71
C GLU A 67 22.42 8.46 -18.14
N ASP A 68 23.67 8.10 -18.44
CA ASP A 68 24.21 8.18 -19.80
C ASP A 68 24.24 6.82 -20.53
N SER A 69 24.67 6.84 -21.80
CA SER A 69 24.76 5.70 -22.70
C SER A 69 25.72 4.63 -22.19
N LYS A 70 26.72 5.01 -21.38
CA LYS A 70 27.71 4.13 -20.76
C LYS A 70 27.26 3.55 -19.41
N GLY A 71 26.07 3.91 -18.94
CA GLY A 71 25.53 3.45 -17.65
C GLY A 71 26.14 4.17 -16.45
N ARG A 72 26.72 5.36 -16.64
CA ARG A 72 27.15 6.24 -15.55
C ARG A 72 25.94 7.03 -15.05
N ILE A 73 25.80 7.14 -13.74
CA ILE A 73 24.74 7.92 -13.11
C ILE A 73 25.32 9.25 -12.68
N TRP A 74 25.00 10.29 -13.42
CA TRP A 74 25.49 11.66 -13.21
C TRP A 74 24.65 12.40 -12.18
N PHE A 75 25.33 13.14 -11.31
CA PHE A 75 24.76 13.96 -10.25
C PHE A 75 25.16 15.42 -10.46
N LEU A 76 24.17 16.32 -10.42
CA LEU A 76 24.39 17.76 -10.38
C LEU A 76 24.12 18.28 -8.96
N SER A 77 25.19 18.66 -8.28
CA SER A 77 25.15 19.21 -6.92
C SER A 77 24.74 20.68 -6.89
N LEU A 78 24.20 21.17 -5.77
CA LEU A 78 23.77 22.56 -5.58
C LEU A 78 24.91 23.56 -5.81
N ASN A 79 26.14 23.22 -5.39
CA ASN A 79 27.34 24.02 -5.64
C ASN A 79 27.74 24.12 -7.13
N GLY A 80 26.99 23.50 -8.04
CA GLY A 80 27.18 23.54 -9.48
C GLY A 80 28.19 22.54 -10.02
N GLN A 81 28.77 21.68 -9.17
CA GLN A 81 29.71 20.65 -9.59
C GLN A 81 28.99 19.38 -10.06
N LEU A 82 29.60 18.73 -11.05
CA LEU A 82 29.18 17.42 -11.53
C LEU A 82 30.01 16.31 -10.88
N SER A 83 29.35 15.20 -10.58
CA SER A 83 29.97 13.92 -10.28
C SER A 83 29.20 12.81 -10.97
N TYR A 84 29.75 11.60 -11.01
CA TYR A 84 29.00 10.44 -11.49
C TYR A 84 29.36 9.17 -10.73
N PHE A 85 28.38 8.30 -10.53
CA PHE A 85 28.58 6.95 -10.03
C PHE A 85 28.83 5.98 -11.19
N TYR A 86 29.86 5.15 -11.07
CA TYR A 86 30.16 4.09 -12.02
C TYR A 86 30.89 2.94 -11.33
N ASN A 87 30.42 1.71 -11.54
CA ASN A 87 31.03 0.48 -10.99
C ASN A 87 31.31 0.54 -9.48
N GLY A 88 30.36 1.03 -8.68
CA GLY A 88 30.48 1.03 -7.22
C GLY A 88 31.23 2.23 -6.63
N LYS A 89 31.62 3.22 -7.45
CA LYS A 89 32.41 4.37 -7.01
C LYS A 89 31.88 5.68 -7.57
N ILE A 90 31.99 6.75 -6.78
CA ILE A 90 31.73 8.13 -7.22
C ILE A 90 33.02 8.78 -7.74
N TYR A 91 32.89 9.36 -8.93
CA TYR A 91 33.92 10.14 -9.59
C TYR A 91 33.53 11.62 -9.55
N ASN A 92 34.48 12.48 -9.18
CA ASN A 92 34.31 13.92 -9.00
C ASN A 92 35.52 14.68 -9.58
N PRO A 93 35.51 16.03 -9.64
CA PRO A 93 36.61 16.79 -10.26
C PRO A 93 38.00 16.59 -9.60
N SER A 94 38.06 16.11 -8.36
CA SER A 94 39.33 15.85 -7.66
C SER A 94 39.99 14.53 -8.09
N ASN A 95 39.19 13.54 -8.53
CA ASN A 95 39.66 12.19 -8.82
C ASN A 95 39.43 11.73 -10.27
N ASP A 96 38.79 12.56 -11.11
CA ASP A 96 38.50 12.28 -12.51
C ASP A 96 38.98 13.41 -13.45
N LYS A 97 39.78 13.03 -14.45
CA LYS A 97 40.39 13.99 -15.40
C LYS A 97 39.36 14.63 -16.34
N LEU A 98 38.26 13.94 -16.66
CA LEU A 98 37.21 14.45 -17.53
C LEU A 98 36.44 15.55 -16.80
N LEU A 99 35.98 15.29 -15.58
CA LEU A 99 35.23 16.24 -14.77
C LEU A 99 36.04 17.52 -14.50
N LYS A 100 37.36 17.40 -14.32
CA LYS A 100 38.26 18.54 -14.16
C LYS A 100 38.31 19.47 -15.39
N LYS A 101 38.07 18.94 -16.60
CA LYS A 101 38.05 19.73 -17.85
C LYS A 101 36.71 20.45 -18.07
N LEU A 102 35.65 20.08 -17.35
CA LEU A 102 34.31 20.67 -17.47
C LEU A 102 34.20 22.03 -16.74
N ASN A 103 35.01 23.02 -17.15
CA ASN A 103 34.99 24.36 -16.57
C ASN A 103 34.21 25.34 -17.47
N PHE A 104 33.09 25.86 -16.98
CA PHE A 104 32.21 26.78 -17.69
C PHE A 104 32.33 28.25 -17.26
N ASN A 105 33.12 28.56 -16.22
CA ASN A 105 33.10 29.87 -15.53
C ASN A 105 31.67 30.32 -15.15
N GLY A 106 30.79 29.36 -14.84
CA GLY A 106 29.38 29.53 -14.52
C GLY A 106 28.83 28.25 -13.90
N VAL A 107 27.59 28.30 -13.41
CA VAL A 107 26.90 27.16 -12.78
C VAL A 107 26.16 26.40 -13.85
N ILE A 108 26.33 25.07 -13.88
CA ILE A 108 25.56 24.18 -14.75
C ILE A 108 24.15 24.07 -14.16
N VAL A 109 23.13 24.32 -14.98
CA VAL A 109 21.71 24.27 -14.56
C VAL A 109 20.94 23.13 -15.23
N SER A 110 21.47 22.63 -16.34
CA SER A 110 20.90 21.52 -17.07
C SER A 110 21.98 20.77 -17.82
N PHE A 111 21.79 19.47 -18.01
CA PHE A 111 22.63 18.68 -18.88
C PHE A 111 21.86 17.52 -19.51
N PHE A 112 22.34 17.07 -20.66
CA PHE A 112 21.70 16.06 -21.50
C PHE A 112 22.72 15.37 -22.39
N GLU A 113 22.62 14.05 -22.57
CA GLU A 113 23.42 13.31 -23.54
C GLU A 113 22.62 13.06 -24.82
N ASP A 114 23.17 13.42 -25.97
CA ASP A 114 22.55 13.14 -27.26
C ASP A 114 22.79 11.70 -27.74
N LYS A 115 22.09 11.27 -28.79
CA LYS A 115 22.24 9.94 -29.41
C LYS A 115 23.65 9.64 -29.93
N SER A 116 24.52 10.65 -30.11
CA SER A 116 25.91 10.47 -30.51
C SER A 116 26.88 10.32 -29.34
N GLY A 117 26.39 10.42 -28.10
CA GLY A 117 27.18 10.32 -26.87
C GLY A 117 27.82 11.62 -26.43
N LYS A 118 27.47 12.76 -27.06
CA LYS A 118 27.93 14.08 -26.61
C LYS A 118 27.06 14.57 -25.46
N ILE A 119 27.69 15.18 -24.47
CA ILE A 119 26.99 15.75 -23.32
C ILE A 119 26.88 17.25 -23.50
N TRP A 120 25.66 17.75 -23.53
CA TRP A 120 25.31 19.16 -23.64
C TRP A 120 25.03 19.73 -22.26
N PHE A 121 25.47 20.97 -22.04
CA PHE A 121 25.36 21.67 -20.77
C PHE A 121 24.77 23.06 -20.97
N GLY A 122 23.73 23.36 -20.22
CA GLY A 122 23.19 24.70 -20.06
C GLY A 122 23.73 25.32 -18.79
N THR A 123 24.07 26.60 -18.85
CA THR A 123 24.63 27.32 -17.70
C THR A 123 23.77 28.50 -17.31
N ASN A 124 23.95 29.01 -16.10
CA ASN A 124 23.31 30.25 -15.66
C ASN A 124 23.84 31.52 -16.37
N LYS A 125 24.83 31.38 -17.24
CA LYS A 125 25.40 32.47 -18.06
C LYS A 125 25.06 32.24 -19.52
N ASN A 126 25.41 33.20 -20.38
CA ASN A 126 25.27 33.11 -21.84
C ASN A 126 26.26 32.09 -22.45
N ILE A 127 26.28 30.86 -21.98
CA ILE A 127 27.16 29.78 -22.40
C ILE A 127 26.35 28.48 -22.47
N ILE A 128 26.35 27.86 -23.65
CA ILE A 128 26.06 26.42 -23.81
C ILE A 128 27.38 25.74 -24.06
N GLY A 129 27.66 24.64 -23.38
CA GLY A 129 28.84 23.83 -23.69
C GLY A 129 28.51 22.41 -24.11
N VAL A 130 29.44 21.82 -24.84
CA VAL A 130 29.33 20.47 -25.41
C VAL A 130 30.61 19.72 -25.14
N TRP A 131 30.48 18.58 -24.49
CA TRP A 131 31.57 17.64 -24.28
C TRP A 131 31.46 16.53 -25.33
N ASP A 132 32.49 16.43 -26.18
CA ASP A 132 32.56 15.42 -27.25
C ASP A 132 33.27 14.12 -26.85
N GLY A 133 33.78 14.04 -25.62
CA GLY A 133 34.61 12.93 -25.15
C GLY A 133 36.06 13.34 -24.87
N GLU A 134 36.54 14.41 -25.49
CA GLU A 134 37.94 14.85 -25.43
C GLU A 134 38.07 16.33 -25.03
N THR A 135 37.20 17.18 -25.58
CA THR A 135 37.23 18.62 -25.46
C THR A 135 35.87 19.21 -25.09
N LEU A 136 35.91 20.34 -24.37
CA LEU A 136 34.73 21.15 -24.06
C LEU A 136 34.63 22.30 -25.07
N ILE A 137 33.64 22.22 -25.94
CA ILE A 137 33.29 23.28 -26.90
C ILE A 137 32.29 24.22 -26.22
N LYS A 138 32.45 25.54 -26.37
CA LYS A 138 31.56 26.54 -25.78
C LYS A 138 30.94 27.44 -26.85
N TYR A 139 29.64 27.65 -26.74
CA TYR A 139 28.84 28.53 -27.58
C TYR A 139 28.30 29.69 -26.75
N THR A 140 28.48 30.90 -27.26
CA THR A 140 28.00 32.15 -26.64
C THR A 140 27.11 32.87 -27.63
N SER A 141 25.93 33.33 -27.21
CA SER A 141 25.06 34.09 -28.09
C SER A 141 25.66 35.46 -28.35
N PRO A 142 25.82 35.91 -29.61
CA PRO A 142 26.24 37.27 -29.91
C PRO A 142 25.11 38.29 -29.66
N ASN A 143 23.87 37.85 -29.46
CA ASN A 143 22.72 38.73 -29.29
C ASN A 143 22.50 39.04 -27.79
N PRO A 144 22.60 40.31 -27.36
CA PRO A 144 22.41 40.67 -25.96
C PRO A 144 20.96 40.47 -25.46
N LEU A 145 19.97 40.50 -26.36
CA LEU A 145 18.55 40.30 -26.04
C LEU A 145 18.14 38.83 -25.99
N HIS A 146 18.89 37.95 -26.65
CA HIS A 146 18.56 36.52 -26.77
C HIS A 146 19.79 35.70 -26.38
N GLN A 147 20.04 35.63 -25.08
CA GLN A 147 21.18 34.92 -24.50
C GLN A 147 20.86 33.44 -24.29
N TYR A 148 21.90 32.60 -24.23
CA TYR A 148 21.78 31.18 -23.87
C TYR A 148 21.68 30.94 -22.36
N ALA A 149 21.43 31.99 -21.58
CA ALA A 149 21.33 31.89 -20.13
C ALA A 149 20.18 30.97 -19.71
N ASN A 150 20.49 30.09 -18.76
CA ASN A 150 19.61 29.06 -18.24
C ASN A 150 19.01 28.16 -19.33
N ALA A 151 19.76 27.89 -20.39
CA ALA A 151 19.27 27.04 -21.46
C ALA A 151 19.04 25.60 -20.98
N PHE A 152 17.93 25.00 -21.40
CA PHE A 152 17.67 23.58 -21.29
C PHE A 152 17.85 22.94 -22.65
N ILE A 153 18.75 21.96 -22.73
CA ILE A 153 19.11 21.34 -24.00
C ILE A 153 18.43 19.99 -24.13
N GLN A 154 17.85 19.71 -25.29
CA GLN A 154 17.24 18.43 -25.62
C GLN A 154 17.44 18.07 -27.09
N GLN A 155 17.33 16.77 -27.38
CA GLN A 155 17.28 16.27 -28.75
C GLN A 155 15.87 15.83 -29.13
N ASP A 156 15.41 16.23 -30.32
CA ASP A 156 14.13 15.76 -30.88
C ASP A 156 14.25 14.40 -31.59
N LYS A 157 13.12 13.89 -32.08
CA LYS A 157 13.07 12.61 -32.80
C LYS A 157 13.96 12.59 -34.04
N GLN A 158 14.05 13.71 -34.76
CA GLN A 158 14.84 13.88 -35.97
C GLN A 158 16.34 14.04 -35.67
N GLY A 159 16.72 14.20 -34.40
CA GLY A 159 18.11 14.35 -33.98
C GLY A 159 18.55 15.80 -33.84
N ASN A 160 17.66 16.78 -34.04
CA ASN A 160 17.99 18.18 -33.87
C ASN A 160 18.18 18.50 -32.39
N ILE A 161 19.18 19.32 -32.08
CA ILE A 161 19.44 19.79 -30.72
C ILE A 161 18.75 21.15 -30.54
N TRP A 162 17.92 21.23 -29.51
CA TRP A 162 17.16 22.42 -29.15
C TRP A 162 17.66 22.98 -27.84
N ALA A 163 17.79 24.30 -27.75
CA ALA A 163 18.09 25.02 -26.52
C ALA A 163 16.95 25.98 -26.19
N TYR A 164 16.33 25.77 -25.03
CA TYR A 164 15.26 26.63 -24.50
C TYR A 164 15.84 27.49 -23.40
N SER A 165 16.14 28.74 -23.72
CA SER A 165 16.62 29.74 -22.76
C SER A 165 15.46 30.43 -22.04
N THR A 166 15.77 31.36 -21.15
CA THR A 166 14.75 32.18 -20.47
C THR A 166 13.84 32.92 -21.44
N ASP A 167 14.38 33.44 -22.55
CA ASP A 167 13.65 34.39 -23.41
C ASP A 167 13.53 33.95 -24.88
N ALA A 168 14.14 32.82 -25.25
CA ALA A 168 14.22 32.39 -26.64
C ALA A 168 14.43 30.88 -26.80
N VAL A 169 13.99 30.38 -27.96
CA VAL A 169 14.22 28.99 -28.41
C VAL A 169 15.19 28.98 -29.58
N PHE A 170 16.22 28.15 -29.47
CA PHE A 170 17.23 27.96 -30.50
C PHE A 170 17.28 26.51 -30.98
N VAL A 171 17.72 26.32 -32.22
CA VAL A 171 18.03 25.01 -32.79
C VAL A 171 19.47 24.99 -33.28
N PHE A 172 20.17 23.88 -33.05
CA PHE A 172 21.56 23.71 -33.46
C PHE A 172 21.63 23.24 -34.91
N ILE A 173 22.15 24.09 -35.79
CA ILE A 173 22.31 23.84 -37.22
C ILE A 173 23.73 24.18 -37.62
N ARG A 174 24.41 23.27 -38.33
CA ARG A 174 25.77 23.50 -38.89
C ARG A 174 26.74 24.13 -37.87
N ASN A 175 26.85 23.52 -36.70
CA ASN A 175 27.71 23.96 -35.60
C ASN A 175 27.37 25.31 -34.95
N ASN A 176 26.15 25.84 -35.12
CA ASN A 176 25.71 27.08 -34.48
C ASN A 176 24.26 26.99 -34.00
N PHE A 177 23.91 27.75 -32.96
CA PHE A 177 22.53 27.89 -32.50
C PHE A 177 21.83 29.02 -33.26
N VAL A 178 20.77 28.66 -33.96
CA VAL A 178 19.93 29.57 -34.75
C VAL A 178 18.63 29.84 -33.99
N LEU A 179 18.23 31.10 -33.88
CA LEU A 179 16.98 31.52 -33.26
C LEU A 179 15.79 31.01 -34.08
N VAL A 180 14.81 30.36 -33.43
CA VAL A 180 13.63 29.81 -34.10
C VAL A 180 12.41 30.70 -33.92
N ASN A 181 11.99 30.97 -32.68
CA ASN A 181 10.80 31.79 -32.37
C ASN A 181 10.74 32.11 -30.86
N ASP A 182 10.14 33.24 -30.48
CA ASP A 182 10.03 33.79 -29.12
C ASP A 182 8.70 33.45 -28.40
N LYS A 183 7.67 32.96 -29.11
CA LYS A 183 6.34 32.70 -28.52
C LYS A 183 6.14 31.32 -27.87
N MET A 184 7.16 30.47 -27.82
CA MET A 184 7.07 29.09 -27.31
C MET A 184 7.97 28.88 -26.08
N LEU A 185 7.66 29.60 -25.01
CA LEU A 185 8.35 29.43 -23.74
C LEU A 185 7.51 28.55 -22.83
N PRO A 186 8.06 27.45 -22.29
CA PRO A 186 7.37 26.73 -21.23
C PRO A 186 7.22 27.63 -20.00
N ILE A 187 6.29 27.30 -19.12
CA ILE A 187 6.19 27.94 -17.79
C ILE A 187 7.48 27.73 -17.00
N SER A 188 8.07 26.54 -17.12
CA SER A 188 9.26 26.18 -16.40
C SER A 188 10.03 25.10 -17.17
N PRO A 189 11.35 25.06 -17.03
CA PRO A 189 12.15 23.95 -17.52
C PRO A 189 11.73 22.59 -16.99
N LYS A 190 11.18 22.55 -15.77
CA LYS A 190 10.66 21.32 -15.14
C LYS A 190 9.47 20.77 -15.93
N THR A 191 8.68 21.64 -16.56
CA THR A 191 7.47 21.23 -17.28
C THR A 191 7.73 20.76 -18.71
N PHE A 192 9.00 20.57 -19.10
CA PHE A 192 9.36 19.81 -20.30
C PHE A 192 9.45 18.32 -20.02
N TYR A 193 8.88 17.51 -20.91
CA TYR A 193 8.94 16.07 -20.82
C TYR A 193 9.21 15.43 -22.18
N ASN A 194 10.29 14.65 -22.28
CA ASN A 194 10.61 13.83 -23.44
C ASN A 194 10.10 12.41 -23.21
N ALA A 195 9.04 12.05 -23.91
CA ALA A 195 8.40 10.75 -23.78
C ALA A 195 9.22 9.65 -24.48
N LYS A 196 9.06 8.40 -24.04
CA LYS A 196 9.76 7.23 -24.63
C LYS A 196 9.53 7.07 -26.14
N ASN A 197 8.38 7.51 -26.66
CA ASN A 197 8.06 7.52 -28.09
C ASN A 197 8.69 8.70 -28.87
N SER A 198 9.63 9.43 -28.24
CA SER A 198 10.28 10.64 -28.76
C SER A 198 9.34 11.84 -28.97
N ASN A 199 8.14 11.82 -28.40
CA ASN A 199 7.29 13.01 -28.33
C ASN A 199 7.83 13.96 -27.26
N ILE A 200 7.85 15.25 -27.56
CA ILE A 200 8.22 16.30 -26.62
C ILE A 200 6.96 17.03 -26.18
N TYR A 201 6.68 16.99 -24.89
CA TYR A 201 5.58 17.71 -24.26
C TYR A 201 6.10 18.88 -23.42
N TYR A 202 5.35 19.97 -23.36
CA TYR A 202 5.63 21.07 -22.44
C TYR A 202 4.38 21.84 -22.02
N LEU A 203 4.43 22.47 -20.84
CA LEU A 203 3.35 23.34 -20.38
C LEU A 203 3.66 24.80 -20.69
N ASP A 204 2.74 25.49 -21.36
CA ASP A 204 2.67 26.95 -21.44
C ASP A 204 1.51 27.48 -20.60
N LYS A 205 1.25 28.80 -20.64
CA LYS A 205 0.14 29.44 -19.92
C LYS A 205 -1.27 28.93 -20.29
N ASN A 206 -1.43 28.22 -21.39
CA ASN A 206 -2.72 27.70 -21.87
C ASN A 206 -2.91 26.20 -21.53
N GLY A 207 -1.81 25.46 -21.37
CA GLY A 207 -1.82 24.05 -21.00
C GLY A 207 -0.71 23.24 -21.67
N LEU A 208 -1.00 21.96 -21.91
CA LEU A 208 -0.04 21.00 -22.45
C LEU A 208 0.03 21.08 -23.97
N ASN A 209 1.24 21.29 -24.46
CA ASN A 209 1.58 21.33 -25.87
C ASN A 209 2.42 20.11 -26.26
N LEU A 210 2.18 19.58 -27.46
CA LEU A 210 3.01 18.58 -28.11
C LEU A 210 3.83 19.28 -29.21
N LYS A 211 5.16 19.17 -29.12
CA LYS A 211 6.09 19.72 -30.10
C LYS A 211 6.41 18.70 -31.20
N LYS A 212 6.39 19.16 -32.46
CA LYS A 212 6.79 18.41 -33.66
C LYS A 212 7.66 19.31 -34.54
N GLY A 213 8.98 19.11 -34.48
CA GLY A 213 9.92 19.99 -35.17
C GLY A 213 9.83 21.43 -34.64
N THR A 214 9.56 22.39 -35.52
CA THR A 214 9.40 23.82 -35.19
C THR A 214 7.98 24.19 -34.75
N GLU A 215 7.01 23.30 -34.89
CA GLU A 215 5.60 23.55 -34.56
C GLU A 215 5.24 22.93 -33.21
N SER A 216 4.26 23.54 -32.53
CA SER A 216 3.64 22.94 -31.35
C SER A 216 2.12 23.03 -31.45
N LYS A 217 1.46 21.98 -30.96
CA LYS A 217 0.01 21.85 -30.92
C LYS A 217 -0.43 21.75 -29.47
N LEU A 218 -1.35 22.61 -29.05
CA LEU A 218 -2.04 22.46 -27.77
C LEU A 218 -2.87 21.16 -27.80
N VAL A 219 -2.55 20.22 -26.93
CA VAL A 219 -3.23 18.90 -26.84
C VAL A 219 -4.18 18.82 -25.66
N LEU A 220 -3.98 19.63 -24.61
CA LEU A 220 -4.84 19.67 -23.43
C LEU A 220 -4.81 21.08 -22.81
N LYS A 221 -5.99 21.68 -22.64
CA LYS A 221 -6.13 22.90 -21.83
C LYS A 221 -6.02 22.54 -20.36
N VAL A 222 -5.28 23.34 -19.59
CA VAL A 222 -5.11 23.17 -18.14
C VAL A 222 -5.55 24.46 -17.44
N ASP A 223 -6.23 24.31 -16.31
CA ASP A 223 -6.67 25.46 -15.50
C ASP A 223 -5.47 26.31 -15.07
N GLU A 224 -5.57 27.63 -15.28
CA GLU A 224 -4.52 28.59 -14.98
C GLU A 224 -4.08 28.56 -13.51
N LYS A 225 -5.00 28.26 -12.57
CA LYS A 225 -4.66 28.12 -11.14
C LYS A 225 -3.69 26.96 -10.90
N LEU A 226 -3.82 25.87 -11.66
CA LEU A 226 -2.91 24.73 -11.54
C LEU A 226 -1.54 25.06 -12.12
N LEU A 227 -1.51 25.80 -13.24
CA LEU A 227 -0.30 26.24 -13.92
C LEU A 227 0.50 27.28 -13.11
N ASN A 228 -0.18 28.13 -12.34
CA ASN A 228 0.44 29.15 -11.50
C ASN A 228 0.85 28.64 -10.10
N ASN A 229 0.57 27.37 -9.76
CA ASN A 229 0.87 26.81 -8.44
C ASN A 229 2.25 26.12 -8.36
N SER A 230 3.30 26.71 -8.94
CA SER A 230 4.67 26.14 -8.96
C SER A 230 4.73 24.70 -9.53
N PRO A 231 4.41 24.51 -10.83
CA PRO A 231 4.42 23.20 -11.45
C PRO A 231 5.84 22.57 -11.45
N GLY A 232 5.89 21.30 -11.07
CA GLY A 232 7.11 20.49 -11.01
C GLY A 232 7.42 19.75 -12.32
N TYR A 233 8.25 18.71 -12.20
CA TYR A 233 8.57 17.82 -13.30
C TYR A 233 7.36 16.93 -13.65
N ILE A 234 6.88 17.05 -14.88
CA ILE A 234 5.65 16.39 -15.33
C ILE A 234 5.94 15.04 -16.01
N TYR A 235 4.91 14.21 -16.07
CA TYR A 235 4.84 13.06 -16.97
C TYR A 235 3.63 13.20 -17.88
N ALA A 236 3.79 12.97 -19.19
CA ALA A 236 2.69 13.05 -20.13
C ALA A 236 2.73 11.89 -21.14
N ASN A 237 1.57 11.50 -21.63
CA ASN A 237 1.45 10.58 -22.76
C ASN A 237 0.29 11.00 -23.66
N GLU A 238 -0.12 10.12 -24.56
CA GLU A 238 -1.17 10.39 -25.56
C GLU A 238 -2.58 10.52 -24.97
N ASN A 239 -2.77 10.13 -23.70
CA ASN A 239 -4.09 10.04 -23.06
C ASN A 239 -4.24 10.96 -21.85
N GLN A 240 -3.14 11.30 -21.17
CA GLN A 240 -3.19 12.00 -19.88
C GLN A 240 -1.91 12.80 -19.58
N LEU A 241 -2.08 13.81 -18.75
CA LEU A 241 -1.05 14.59 -18.09
C LEU A 241 -1.01 14.26 -16.59
N TRP A 242 0.18 14.04 -16.05
CA TRP A 242 0.46 14.00 -14.63
C TRP A 242 1.23 15.27 -14.26
N LEU A 243 0.53 16.18 -13.60
CA LEU A 243 1.04 17.48 -13.19
C LEU A 243 1.29 17.48 -11.68
N SER A 244 2.55 17.54 -11.26
CA SER A 244 2.91 17.78 -9.87
C SER A 244 3.01 19.27 -9.57
N ASN A 245 2.66 19.67 -8.35
CA ASN A 245 2.80 21.03 -7.88
C ASN A 245 2.83 21.09 -6.33
N ASN A 246 2.80 22.30 -5.75
CA ASN A 246 2.85 22.50 -4.29
C ASN A 246 1.62 21.93 -3.53
N ASN A 247 0.61 21.42 -4.22
CA ASN A 247 -0.61 20.87 -3.62
C ASN A 247 -0.91 19.42 -4.06
N GLY A 248 0.06 18.71 -4.62
CA GLY A 248 -0.04 17.29 -4.93
C GLY A 248 0.13 16.99 -6.42
N VAL A 249 -0.56 15.95 -6.88
CA VAL A 249 -0.48 15.47 -8.26
C VAL A 249 -1.86 15.43 -8.91
N TYR A 250 -2.00 16.16 -10.02
CA TYR A 250 -3.21 16.20 -10.83
C TYR A 250 -3.03 15.29 -12.05
N VAL A 251 -3.84 14.23 -12.12
CA VAL A 251 -3.93 13.35 -13.28
C VAL A 251 -5.09 13.83 -14.15
N ILE A 252 -4.75 14.52 -15.23
CA ILE A 252 -5.72 15.16 -16.14
C ILE A 252 -5.79 14.34 -17.42
N ASN A 253 -6.91 13.65 -17.61
CA ASN A 253 -7.19 12.91 -18.84
C ASN A 253 -7.62 13.86 -19.96
N TYR A 254 -7.33 13.50 -21.21
CA TYR A 254 -7.69 14.32 -22.37
C TYR A 254 -9.21 14.42 -22.59
N ASN A 255 -9.99 13.53 -21.96
CA ASN A 255 -11.46 13.61 -21.90
C ASN A 255 -11.98 14.57 -20.81
N GLY A 256 -11.10 15.27 -20.10
CA GLY A 256 -11.45 16.23 -19.04
C GLY A 256 -11.58 15.65 -17.63
N LYS A 257 -11.50 14.32 -17.45
CA LYS A 257 -11.53 13.72 -16.11
C LYS A 257 -10.24 14.02 -15.35
N VAL A 258 -10.38 14.65 -14.17
CA VAL A 258 -9.27 14.98 -13.27
C VAL A 258 -9.32 14.10 -12.03
N ASN A 259 -8.18 13.50 -11.66
CA ASN A 259 -7.95 12.88 -10.36
C ASN A 259 -6.86 13.65 -9.60
N HIS A 260 -7.00 13.79 -8.28
CA HIS A 260 -6.06 14.54 -7.45
C HIS A 260 -5.50 13.64 -6.34
N LEU A 261 -4.22 13.29 -6.48
CA LEU A 261 -3.46 12.46 -5.56
C LEU A 261 -2.58 13.34 -4.66
N LEU A 262 -2.19 12.82 -3.49
CA LEU A 262 -1.27 13.48 -2.55
C LEU A 262 -1.69 14.92 -2.22
N LYS A 263 -2.98 15.12 -1.87
CA LYS A 263 -3.53 16.45 -1.59
C LYS A 263 -2.77 17.11 -0.44
N ASN A 264 -2.47 18.41 -0.58
CA ASN A 264 -1.69 19.19 0.38
C ASN A 264 -0.23 18.70 0.58
N VAL A 265 0.29 17.87 -0.33
CA VAL A 265 1.71 17.50 -0.35
C VAL A 265 2.41 18.30 -1.44
N ASP A 266 3.53 18.93 -1.10
CA ASP A 266 4.39 19.60 -2.08
C ASP A 266 5.17 18.55 -2.90
N VAL A 267 4.79 18.37 -4.17
CA VAL A 267 5.35 17.34 -5.06
C VAL A 267 6.17 18.00 -6.17
N ASN A 268 7.46 17.69 -6.22
CA ASN A 268 8.38 18.32 -7.17
C ASN A 268 8.50 17.54 -8.49
N GLN A 269 8.29 16.23 -8.51
CA GLN A 269 8.41 15.41 -9.72
C GLN A 269 7.43 14.24 -9.73
N VAL A 270 7.00 13.87 -10.94
CA VAL A 270 6.35 12.59 -11.25
C VAL A 270 7.17 11.84 -12.30
N ILE A 271 7.48 10.56 -12.08
CA ILE A 271 8.04 9.65 -13.10
C ILE A 271 7.26 8.34 -13.18
N ARG A 272 7.40 7.63 -14.30
CA ARG A 272 6.93 6.25 -14.47
C ARG A 272 8.12 5.33 -14.65
N ASP A 273 8.18 4.26 -13.86
CA ASP A 273 9.24 3.26 -13.98
C ASP A 273 8.94 2.23 -15.09
N SER A 274 9.83 1.25 -15.25
CA SER A 274 9.74 0.15 -16.21
C SER A 274 8.63 -0.86 -15.90
N GLU A 275 8.20 -0.92 -14.64
CA GLU A 275 7.15 -1.80 -14.12
C GLU A 275 5.78 -1.10 -14.09
N ASN A 276 5.69 0.09 -14.70
CA ASN A 276 4.50 0.93 -14.77
C ASN A 276 4.03 1.55 -13.45
N ASN A 277 4.83 1.49 -12.38
CA ASN A 277 4.55 2.25 -11.17
C ASN A 277 4.82 3.74 -11.42
N MET A 278 4.07 4.60 -10.75
CA MET A 278 4.33 6.03 -10.72
C MET A 278 5.07 6.39 -9.44
N TRP A 279 6.08 7.23 -9.54
CA TRP A 279 6.85 7.70 -8.39
C TRP A 279 6.78 9.21 -8.27
N PHE A 280 6.78 9.69 -7.03
CA PHE A 280 6.61 11.09 -6.70
C PHE A 280 7.68 11.54 -5.70
N THR A 281 8.39 12.63 -5.98
CA THR A 281 9.25 13.29 -4.98
C THR A 281 8.48 14.34 -4.21
N SER A 282 8.75 14.48 -2.93
CA SER A 282 8.17 15.51 -2.09
C SER A 282 9.19 16.04 -1.07
N LYS A 283 8.79 17.07 -0.32
CA LYS A 283 9.51 17.52 0.88
C LYS A 283 9.42 16.57 2.07
N ASN A 284 8.56 15.54 1.98
CA ASN A 284 8.26 14.60 3.05
C ASN A 284 8.68 13.16 2.72
N GLY A 285 9.54 12.96 1.72
CA GLY A 285 10.01 11.66 1.24
C GLY A 285 9.57 11.39 -0.20
N ILE A 286 9.54 10.12 -0.58
CA ILE A 286 9.05 9.69 -1.89
C ILE A 286 7.82 8.80 -1.75
N TYR A 287 6.89 8.96 -2.67
CA TYR A 287 5.68 8.13 -2.74
C TYR A 287 5.74 7.27 -4.00
N ARG A 288 5.22 6.05 -3.92
CA ARG A 288 4.99 5.16 -5.06
C ARG A 288 3.50 4.93 -5.21
N LEU A 289 2.97 5.00 -6.43
CA LEU A 289 1.66 4.45 -6.79
C LEU A 289 1.92 3.19 -7.63
N PRO A 290 1.65 1.99 -7.09
CA PRO A 290 1.86 0.75 -7.81
C PRO A 290 1.08 0.68 -9.13
N GLU A 291 1.52 -0.18 -10.04
CA GLU A 291 0.73 -0.59 -11.21
C GLU A 291 -0.65 -1.12 -10.76
N GLU A 292 -1.68 -0.90 -11.57
CA GLU A 292 -3.08 -1.14 -11.21
C GLU A 292 -3.37 -2.54 -10.64
N LYS A 293 -2.71 -3.58 -11.16
CA LYS A 293 -2.86 -4.97 -10.70
C LYS A 293 -2.28 -5.25 -9.30
N GLU A 294 -1.43 -4.35 -8.79
CA GLU A 294 -0.73 -4.47 -7.50
C GLU A 294 -1.24 -3.45 -6.47
N ARG A 295 -2.23 -2.64 -6.84
CA ARG A 295 -2.77 -1.62 -5.94
C ARG A 295 -3.57 -2.28 -4.82
N LEU A 296 -3.19 -1.91 -3.61
CA LEU A 296 -4.03 -2.06 -2.45
C LEU A 296 -4.89 -0.81 -2.30
N TYR A 297 -6.06 -1.01 -1.70
CA TYR A 297 -7.03 0.03 -1.48
C TYR A 297 -7.34 0.08 -0.01
N THR A 298 -7.50 1.29 0.54
CA THR A 298 -7.90 1.44 1.94
C THR A 298 -9.28 2.06 2.01
N PHE A 299 -9.97 1.72 3.10
CA PHE A 299 -11.18 2.37 3.56
C PHE A 299 -11.01 2.70 5.04
N ASP A 300 -10.85 3.99 5.33
CA ASP A 300 -10.42 4.48 6.64
C ASP A 300 -11.39 5.54 7.23
N LYS A 301 -10.96 6.30 8.25
CA LYS A 301 -11.77 7.37 8.87
C LYS A 301 -12.01 8.54 7.91
N GLN A 302 -11.10 8.81 6.99
CA GLN A 302 -11.29 9.82 5.93
C GLN A 302 -12.39 9.36 4.96
N ASP A 303 -12.53 8.05 4.76
CA ASP A 303 -13.62 7.44 4.01
C ASP A 303 -14.93 7.27 4.82
N GLY A 304 -14.96 7.78 6.06
CA GLY A 304 -16.16 7.85 6.89
C GLY A 304 -16.31 6.71 7.91
N LEU A 305 -15.28 5.87 8.10
CA LEU A 305 -15.27 4.97 9.25
C LEU A 305 -15.32 5.76 10.57
N THR A 306 -16.00 5.23 11.58
CA THR A 306 -16.04 5.86 12.90
C THR A 306 -14.78 5.60 13.73
N SER A 307 -13.97 4.62 13.32
CA SER A 307 -12.65 4.32 13.86
C SER A 307 -11.79 3.63 12.80
N GLU A 308 -10.49 3.89 12.83
CA GLU A 308 -9.46 3.22 12.02
C GLU A 308 -9.26 1.75 12.45
N PHE A 309 -9.57 1.41 13.70
CA PHE A 309 -9.24 0.09 14.23
C PHE A 309 -10.36 -0.92 13.95
N VAL A 310 -10.29 -1.60 12.81
CA VAL A 310 -11.24 -2.63 12.42
C VAL A 310 -10.86 -3.96 13.07
N LYS A 311 -11.72 -4.47 13.95
CA LYS A 311 -11.48 -5.68 14.77
C LYS A 311 -12.14 -6.94 14.24
N SER A 312 -13.24 -6.81 13.51
CA SER A 312 -13.90 -7.95 12.89
C SER A 312 -14.66 -7.55 11.63
N ILE A 313 -14.84 -8.50 10.73
CA ILE A 313 -15.55 -8.31 9.46
C ILE A 313 -16.46 -9.49 9.15
N THR A 314 -17.64 -9.21 8.63
CA THR A 314 -18.49 -10.21 7.96
C THR A 314 -19.22 -9.58 6.78
N LYS A 315 -19.75 -10.39 5.87
CA LYS A 315 -20.55 -9.94 4.73
C LYS A 315 -21.96 -10.50 4.83
N ASP A 316 -22.97 -9.66 4.57
CA ASP A 316 -24.37 -10.11 4.51
C ASP A 316 -24.78 -10.54 3.09
N GLN A 317 -25.96 -11.16 2.97
CA GLN A 317 -26.54 -11.57 1.68
C GLN A 317 -26.83 -10.43 0.70
N LYS A 318 -26.81 -9.17 1.16
CA LYS A 318 -27.01 -7.97 0.31
C LYS A 318 -25.67 -7.39 -0.18
N ASN A 319 -24.59 -8.16 -0.07
CA ASN A 319 -23.23 -7.74 -0.39
C ASN A 319 -22.78 -6.49 0.36
N ARG A 320 -23.16 -6.37 1.64
CA ARG A 320 -22.63 -5.33 2.53
C ARG A 320 -21.66 -5.93 3.52
N PHE A 321 -20.56 -5.23 3.73
CA PHE A 321 -19.61 -5.52 4.79
C PHE A 321 -20.08 -4.88 6.07
N TRP A 322 -20.03 -5.66 7.14
CA TRP A 322 -20.28 -5.24 8.50
C TRP A 322 -18.94 -5.28 9.23
N LEU A 323 -18.52 -4.13 9.73
CA LEU A 323 -17.23 -3.92 10.38
C LEU A 323 -17.43 -3.66 11.86
N GLY A 324 -16.87 -4.53 12.69
CA GLY A 324 -16.78 -4.32 14.12
C GLY A 324 -15.49 -3.54 14.42
N LEU A 325 -15.61 -2.46 15.18
CA LEU A 325 -14.52 -1.51 15.41
C LEU A 325 -14.03 -1.55 16.87
N ASN A 326 -12.96 -0.83 17.19
CA ASN A 326 -12.48 -0.66 18.58
C ASN A 326 -13.32 0.31 19.45
N ASN A 327 -14.53 0.63 19.00
CA ASN A 327 -15.48 1.47 19.69
C ASN A 327 -16.86 0.75 19.73
N ASN A 328 -17.88 1.44 20.24
CA ASN A 328 -19.24 0.90 20.37
C ASN A 328 -20.08 0.98 19.08
N ASP A 329 -19.42 1.09 17.94
CA ASP A 329 -20.08 1.15 16.64
C ASP A 329 -19.83 -0.11 15.81
N ILE A 330 -20.82 -0.43 14.99
CA ILE A 330 -20.65 -1.24 13.80
C ILE A 330 -20.83 -0.32 12.59
N ASN A 331 -19.89 -0.38 11.65
CA ASN A 331 -19.99 0.33 10.38
C ASN A 331 -20.41 -0.66 9.28
N ILE A 332 -21.36 -0.25 8.45
CA ILE A 332 -21.93 -1.06 7.38
C ILE A 332 -21.65 -0.38 6.06
N ILE A 333 -20.94 -1.08 5.18
CA ILE A 333 -20.45 -0.55 3.92
C ILE A 333 -21.00 -1.42 2.80
N SER A 334 -21.67 -0.81 1.84
CA SER A 334 -22.01 -1.51 0.59
C SER A 334 -20.87 -1.25 -0.39
N ALA A 335 -20.27 -2.32 -0.94
CA ALA A 335 -19.18 -2.20 -1.91
C ALA A 335 -19.52 -1.27 -3.09
N ASN A 336 -20.81 -1.16 -3.43
CA ASN A 336 -21.30 -0.38 -4.57
C ASN A 336 -21.82 1.02 -4.19
N LYS A 337 -22.05 1.31 -2.91
CA LYS A 337 -22.62 2.59 -2.48
C LYS A 337 -21.62 3.38 -1.65
N LYS A 338 -21.56 4.67 -1.96
CA LYS A 338 -20.59 5.63 -1.43
C LYS A 338 -20.76 6.01 0.05
N THR A 339 -21.55 5.29 0.83
CA THR A 339 -22.03 5.71 2.16
C THR A 339 -21.72 4.66 3.24
N VAL A 340 -21.15 5.10 4.35
CA VAL A 340 -21.01 4.30 5.57
C VAL A 340 -22.29 4.49 6.39
N GLN A 341 -22.98 3.40 6.69
CA GLN A 341 -24.06 3.40 7.67
C GLN A 341 -23.50 2.99 9.03
N LYS A 342 -23.99 3.61 10.09
CA LYS A 342 -23.50 3.43 11.46
C LYS A 342 -24.62 2.86 12.34
N LEU A 343 -24.30 1.82 13.11
CA LEU A 343 -25.11 1.28 14.19
C LEU A 343 -24.34 1.44 15.50
N SER A 344 -24.89 2.20 16.46
CA SER A 344 -24.32 2.37 17.81
C SER A 344 -25.15 1.67 18.86
N PHE A 345 -24.50 1.28 19.96
CA PHE A 345 -25.16 0.67 21.11
C PHE A 345 -25.27 1.61 22.30
N ASN A 346 -26.40 1.54 23.02
CA ASN A 346 -26.73 2.43 24.14
C ASN A 346 -25.92 2.16 25.43
N ASN A 347 -25.21 1.02 25.51
CA ASN A 347 -24.36 0.68 26.65
C ASN A 347 -22.91 0.52 26.18
N PRO A 348 -22.16 1.63 26.05
CA PRO A 348 -20.80 1.61 25.50
C PRO A 348 -19.82 0.86 26.39
N GLU A 349 -20.03 0.80 27.72
CA GLU A 349 -19.18 0.02 28.62
C GLU A 349 -19.27 -1.47 28.33
N LYS A 350 -20.48 -1.97 28.06
CA LYS A 350 -20.71 -3.37 27.72
C LYS A 350 -20.29 -3.69 26.29
N TYR A 351 -20.49 -2.77 25.35
CA TYR A 351 -20.24 -2.97 23.91
C TYR A 351 -19.16 -2.02 23.38
N ASN A 352 -17.98 -1.99 23.99
CA ASN A 352 -16.91 -1.03 23.68
C ASN A 352 -16.04 -1.40 22.48
N VAL A 353 -15.85 -2.69 22.19
CA VAL A 353 -15.04 -3.21 21.09
C VAL A 353 -15.80 -4.36 20.46
N ILE A 354 -16.15 -4.24 19.18
CA ILE A 354 -16.87 -5.30 18.48
C ILE A 354 -15.86 -6.23 17.80
N LYS A 355 -15.41 -7.24 18.57
CA LYS A 355 -14.30 -8.12 18.21
C LYS A 355 -14.68 -9.36 17.42
N GLN A 356 -15.97 -9.66 17.32
CA GLN A 356 -16.46 -10.79 16.52
C GLN A 356 -17.81 -10.44 15.91
N LEU A 357 -17.92 -10.69 14.60
CA LEU A 357 -19.16 -10.62 13.84
C LEU A 357 -19.38 -11.96 13.14
N VAL A 358 -20.63 -12.44 13.14
CA VAL A 358 -21.04 -13.65 12.40
C VAL A 358 -22.38 -13.37 11.75
N TYR A 359 -22.45 -13.56 10.44
CA TYR A 359 -23.71 -13.52 9.70
C TYR A 359 -24.38 -14.89 9.71
N ASP A 360 -25.58 -14.95 10.27
CA ASP A 360 -26.48 -16.09 10.20
C ASP A 360 -27.42 -15.93 9.00
N ALA A 361 -27.09 -16.63 7.92
CA ALA A 361 -27.86 -16.56 6.67
C ALA A 361 -29.27 -17.14 6.81
N LYS A 362 -29.47 -18.12 7.70
CA LYS A 362 -30.76 -18.79 7.89
C LYS A 362 -31.79 -17.86 8.49
N ASP A 363 -31.41 -17.17 9.57
CA ASP A 363 -32.31 -16.28 10.31
C ASP A 363 -32.20 -14.81 9.87
N GLY A 364 -31.25 -14.50 8.98
CA GLY A 364 -31.02 -13.14 8.49
C GLY A 364 -30.54 -12.19 9.58
N LEU A 365 -29.73 -12.69 10.52
CA LEU A 365 -29.22 -11.97 11.68
C LEU A 365 -27.71 -11.78 11.61
N ILE A 366 -27.24 -10.62 12.08
CA ILE A 366 -25.82 -10.36 12.35
C ILE A 366 -25.63 -10.47 13.86
N TYR A 367 -24.89 -11.48 14.30
CA TYR A 367 -24.46 -11.61 15.68
C TYR A 367 -23.15 -10.84 15.88
N PHE A 368 -23.05 -10.15 17.00
CA PHE A 368 -21.89 -9.35 17.36
C PHE A 368 -21.51 -9.57 18.82
N ALA A 369 -20.20 -9.59 19.11
CA ALA A 369 -19.70 -9.73 20.47
C ALA A 369 -18.64 -8.68 20.81
N SER A 370 -18.71 -8.20 22.05
CA SER A 370 -17.63 -7.53 22.76
C SER A 370 -17.05 -8.47 23.83
N ASP A 371 -16.19 -7.95 24.72
CA ASP A 371 -15.74 -8.72 25.87
C ASP A 371 -16.87 -9.01 26.88
N TYR A 372 -17.82 -8.08 27.03
CA TYR A 372 -18.84 -8.13 28.10
C TYR A 372 -20.26 -8.31 27.58
N GLY A 373 -20.47 -8.36 26.26
CA GLY A 373 -21.79 -8.44 25.67
C GLY A 373 -21.82 -9.24 24.37
N LEU A 374 -22.95 -9.89 24.14
CA LEU A 374 -23.32 -10.48 22.87
C LEU A 374 -24.67 -9.90 22.47
N GLY A 375 -24.85 -9.62 21.18
CA GLY A 375 -26.14 -9.25 20.64
C GLY A 375 -26.35 -9.78 19.24
N SER A 376 -27.56 -9.55 18.73
CA SER A 376 -27.93 -9.79 17.34
C SER A 376 -28.75 -8.63 16.82
N VAL A 377 -28.58 -8.29 15.55
CA VAL A 377 -29.39 -7.31 14.82
C VAL A 377 -29.80 -7.89 13.48
N SER A 378 -30.94 -7.46 12.93
CA SER A 378 -31.34 -7.91 11.60
C SER A 378 -30.36 -7.43 10.52
N ALA A 379 -29.98 -8.32 9.63
CA ALA A 379 -29.24 -7.97 8.41
C ALA A 379 -30.07 -7.08 7.46
N SER A 380 -31.34 -6.79 7.76
CA SER A 380 -32.14 -5.79 7.05
C SER A 380 -32.00 -4.36 7.59
N TYR A 381 -31.19 -4.12 8.63
CA TYR A 381 -30.85 -2.77 9.09
C TYR A 381 -30.50 -1.84 7.91
N PRO A 382 -30.97 -0.57 7.89
CA PRO A 382 -31.72 0.12 8.93
C PRO A 382 -33.24 -0.08 8.87
N LEU A 383 -33.77 -0.95 8.00
CA LEU A 383 -35.22 -1.21 7.94
C LEU A 383 -35.75 -1.84 9.23
N ASN A 384 -34.93 -2.66 9.89
CA ASN A 384 -35.19 -3.18 11.22
C ASN A 384 -34.03 -2.80 12.14
N THR A 385 -34.32 -1.88 13.06
CA THR A 385 -33.34 -1.29 14.00
C THR A 385 -33.30 -2.02 15.34
N LYS A 386 -34.15 -3.03 15.55
CA LYS A 386 -34.21 -3.75 16.83
C LYS A 386 -32.92 -4.53 17.04
N VAL A 387 -32.25 -4.22 18.15
CA VAL A 387 -31.09 -4.97 18.62
C VAL A 387 -31.55 -5.87 19.78
N ASN A 388 -31.27 -7.17 19.67
CA ASN A 388 -31.49 -8.12 20.76
C ASN A 388 -30.16 -8.32 21.48
N TYR A 389 -30.16 -8.20 22.80
CA TYR A 389 -28.96 -8.40 23.62
C TYR A 389 -29.09 -9.67 24.44
N LEU A 390 -28.00 -10.43 24.54
CA LEU A 390 -27.94 -11.62 25.37
C LEU A 390 -28.09 -11.21 26.84
N LYS A 391 -29.08 -11.80 27.50
CA LYS A 391 -29.36 -11.56 28.92
C LYS A 391 -28.72 -12.65 29.78
N GLU A 392 -27.99 -12.25 30.81
CA GLU A 392 -27.62 -13.16 31.90
C GLU A 392 -28.66 -12.94 33.01
N THR A 393 -29.42 -13.99 33.34
CA THR A 393 -30.64 -13.86 34.15
C THR A 393 -30.38 -13.54 35.62
N ASN A 394 -29.16 -13.81 36.11
CA ASN A 394 -28.72 -13.50 37.47
C ASN A 394 -27.98 -12.16 37.56
N ASN A 395 -27.85 -11.43 36.45
CA ASN A 395 -27.08 -10.19 36.31
C ASN A 395 -25.60 -10.34 36.71
N LEU A 396 -25.03 -11.54 36.60
CA LEU A 396 -23.60 -11.74 36.85
C LEU A 396 -22.78 -11.25 35.66
N VAL A 397 -21.62 -10.65 35.94
CA VAL A 397 -20.67 -10.23 34.91
C VAL A 397 -19.96 -11.45 34.36
N PHE A 398 -19.95 -11.57 33.04
CA PHE A 398 -19.23 -12.62 32.32
C PHE A 398 -18.36 -12.01 31.24
N VAL A 399 -17.30 -12.72 30.89
CA VAL A 399 -16.39 -12.31 29.82
C VAL A 399 -16.46 -13.34 28.70
N ILE A 400 -16.96 -12.91 27.54
CA ILE A 400 -17.02 -13.71 26.32
C ILE A 400 -15.64 -13.70 25.68
N LYS A 401 -15.07 -14.86 25.38
CA LYS A 401 -13.84 -14.99 24.59
C LYS A 401 -14.15 -15.22 23.12
N ASN A 402 -15.15 -16.05 22.84
CA ASN A 402 -15.59 -16.37 21.49
C ASN A 402 -17.00 -16.99 21.53
N PHE A 403 -17.73 -16.92 20.43
CA PHE A 403 -18.96 -17.67 20.24
C PHE A 403 -19.00 -18.42 18.91
N SER A 404 -19.84 -19.45 18.83
CA SER A 404 -20.15 -20.17 17.59
C SER A 404 -21.63 -20.45 17.49
N LEU A 405 -22.16 -20.27 16.29
CA LEU A 405 -23.53 -20.64 15.93
C LEU A 405 -23.51 -22.04 15.32
N ASP A 406 -24.55 -22.80 15.59
CA ASP A 406 -24.84 -24.04 14.88
C ASP A 406 -25.77 -23.76 13.68
N THR A 407 -26.10 -24.77 12.90
CA THR A 407 -27.05 -24.63 11.77
C THR A 407 -28.53 -24.73 12.20
N THR A 408 -28.80 -25.10 13.46
CA THR A 408 -30.14 -25.21 14.04
C THR A 408 -30.52 -23.92 14.78
N SER A 409 -30.57 -23.94 16.11
CA SER A 409 -30.86 -22.80 16.99
C SER A 409 -29.86 -22.69 18.15
N LYS A 410 -28.84 -23.55 18.22
CA LYS A 410 -27.88 -23.53 19.32
C LYS A 410 -26.84 -22.42 19.15
N LEU A 411 -26.34 -21.92 20.28
CA LEU A 411 -25.25 -20.96 20.37
C LEU A 411 -24.30 -21.44 21.47
N ALA A 412 -23.04 -21.65 21.12
CA ALA A 412 -22.00 -21.95 22.09
C ALA A 412 -21.20 -20.69 22.43
N LEU A 413 -20.85 -20.53 23.69
CA LEU A 413 -20.05 -19.44 24.23
C LEU A 413 -18.82 -20.01 24.93
N ALA A 414 -17.64 -19.52 24.54
CA ALA A 414 -16.42 -19.69 25.32
C ALA A 414 -16.33 -18.53 26.33
N LEU A 415 -16.38 -18.84 27.61
CA LEU A 415 -16.32 -17.88 28.71
C LEU A 415 -15.07 -18.10 29.57
N SER A 416 -14.71 -17.10 30.38
CA SER A 416 -13.66 -17.27 31.40
C SER A 416 -13.98 -18.38 32.41
N SER A 417 -15.25 -18.75 32.57
CA SER A 417 -15.73 -19.77 33.51
C SER A 417 -15.99 -21.15 32.89
N GLY A 418 -15.92 -21.30 31.57
CA GLY A 418 -16.31 -22.55 30.91
C GLY A 418 -16.89 -22.36 29.51
N VAL A 419 -17.35 -23.47 28.94
CA VAL A 419 -18.18 -23.45 27.73
C VAL A 419 -19.64 -23.54 28.14
N VAL A 420 -20.46 -22.66 27.55
CA VAL A 420 -21.89 -22.57 27.77
C VAL A 420 -22.62 -22.77 26.45
N VAL A 421 -23.66 -23.61 26.44
CA VAL A 421 -24.55 -23.79 25.29
C VAL A 421 -25.93 -23.20 25.61
N ILE A 422 -26.46 -22.44 24.66
CA ILE A 422 -27.84 -21.94 24.64
C ILE A 422 -28.55 -22.73 23.55
N ASP A 423 -29.57 -23.51 23.92
CA ASP A 423 -30.23 -24.44 23.00
C ASP A 423 -31.08 -23.76 21.92
N ASP A 424 -31.68 -22.62 22.25
CA ASP A 424 -32.53 -21.85 21.34
C ASP A 424 -32.23 -20.36 21.44
N ARG A 425 -31.23 -19.91 20.66
CA ARG A 425 -30.79 -18.52 20.55
C ARG A 425 -31.84 -17.58 19.94
N ILE A 426 -32.91 -18.13 19.35
CA ILE A 426 -33.93 -17.36 18.64
C ILE A 426 -35.09 -17.03 19.59
N LYS A 427 -35.61 -18.04 20.30
CA LYS A 427 -36.71 -17.85 21.24
C LYS A 427 -36.25 -17.47 22.64
N LYS A 428 -35.07 -17.97 23.06
CA LYS A 428 -34.54 -17.80 24.41
C LYS A 428 -33.09 -17.30 24.37
N PHE A 429 -32.93 -16.03 24.02
CA PHE A 429 -31.63 -15.38 23.98
C PHE A 429 -31.15 -14.90 25.36
N GLU A 430 -31.06 -15.85 26.28
CA GLU A 430 -30.65 -15.64 27.67
C GLU A 430 -30.00 -16.90 28.25
N PHE A 431 -29.20 -16.72 29.30
CA PHE A 431 -28.56 -17.81 30.03
C PHE A 431 -28.40 -17.49 31.52
N SER A 432 -28.19 -18.52 32.34
CA SER A 432 -27.99 -18.42 33.79
C SER A 432 -26.70 -19.13 34.17
N SER A 433 -25.65 -18.38 34.49
CA SER A 433 -24.34 -18.90 34.87
C SER A 433 -24.38 -19.88 36.06
N LEU A 434 -25.33 -19.72 36.98
CA LEU A 434 -25.54 -20.61 38.13
C LEU A 434 -26.17 -21.96 37.75
N ASP A 435 -27.05 -21.97 36.74
CA ASP A 435 -27.78 -23.19 36.35
C ASP A 435 -26.92 -24.18 35.56
N TYR A 436 -25.75 -23.76 35.06
CA TYR A 436 -24.86 -24.60 34.26
C TYR A 436 -24.11 -25.66 35.05
N THR A 437 -23.84 -25.44 36.34
CA THR A 437 -23.22 -26.46 37.21
C THR A 437 -24.07 -27.73 37.34
N LYS A 438 -25.34 -27.68 36.90
CA LYS A 438 -26.34 -28.76 37.00
C LYS A 438 -26.63 -29.44 35.66
N ARG A 439 -26.02 -29.01 34.55
CA ARG A 439 -26.34 -29.51 33.19
C ARG A 439 -25.17 -30.26 32.55
N ASN A 440 -25.50 -31.20 31.68
CA ASN A 440 -24.53 -32.04 30.95
C ASN A 440 -23.82 -31.31 29.79
N ASP A 441 -24.25 -30.10 29.43
CA ASP A 441 -23.73 -29.27 28.35
C ASP A 441 -22.81 -28.13 28.84
N TYR A 442 -22.47 -28.14 30.14
CA TYR A 442 -21.47 -27.24 30.73
C TYR A 442 -20.12 -27.92 30.82
N PHE A 443 -19.11 -27.29 30.22
CA PHE A 443 -17.73 -27.76 30.30
C PHE A 443 -16.96 -26.80 31.20
N LYS A 444 -16.61 -27.31 32.39
CA LYS A 444 -15.80 -26.59 33.38
C LYS A 444 -14.43 -26.25 32.78
N ASP A 445 -13.83 -25.19 33.32
CA ASP A 445 -12.51 -24.64 32.99
C ASP A 445 -12.51 -23.55 31.92
N ARG A 446 -11.68 -22.54 32.14
CA ARG A 446 -11.55 -21.34 31.30
C ARG A 446 -11.41 -21.71 29.82
N ALA A 447 -12.41 -21.33 29.03
CA ALA A 447 -12.47 -21.62 27.60
C ALA A 447 -11.88 -20.48 26.77
N TYR A 448 -11.35 -20.83 25.60
CA TYR A 448 -10.75 -19.89 24.64
C TYR A 448 -11.52 -19.83 23.32
N ARG A 449 -11.92 -20.99 22.79
CA ARG A 449 -12.56 -21.11 21.48
C ARG A 449 -13.69 -22.13 21.52
N VAL A 450 -14.75 -21.85 20.77
CA VAL A 450 -15.85 -22.77 20.46
C VAL A 450 -16.11 -22.74 18.96
N PHE A 451 -16.44 -23.89 18.39
CA PHE A 451 -16.70 -24.04 16.96
C PHE A 451 -17.66 -25.20 16.74
N TYR A 452 -18.80 -24.93 16.11
CA TYR A 452 -19.66 -25.99 15.58
C TYR A 452 -19.18 -26.40 14.21
N ASP A 453 -18.98 -27.70 14.02
CA ASP A 453 -18.69 -28.25 12.71
C ASP A 453 -19.97 -28.50 11.89
N ASN A 454 -19.80 -28.88 10.62
CA ASN A 454 -20.90 -29.14 9.70
C ASN A 454 -21.82 -30.28 10.19
N ARG A 455 -21.29 -31.20 11.01
CA ARG A 455 -22.04 -32.31 11.62
C ARG A 455 -22.69 -31.91 12.96
N GLN A 456 -22.61 -30.63 13.34
CA GLN A 456 -23.12 -30.07 14.59
C GLN A 456 -22.43 -30.63 15.84
N HIS A 457 -21.20 -31.12 15.72
CA HIS A 457 -20.36 -31.39 16.87
C HIS A 457 -19.72 -30.10 17.35
N LEU A 458 -19.72 -29.91 18.68
CA LEU A 458 -19.09 -28.77 19.32
C LEU A 458 -17.62 -29.07 19.59
N TRP A 459 -16.74 -28.39 18.88
CA TRP A 459 -15.32 -28.31 19.20
C TRP A 459 -15.08 -27.14 20.14
N PHE A 460 -14.27 -27.35 21.17
CA PHE A 460 -13.84 -26.27 22.04
C PHE A 460 -12.45 -26.49 22.57
N SER A 461 -11.79 -25.39 22.95
CA SER A 461 -10.49 -25.41 23.61
C SER A 461 -10.58 -24.68 24.93
N ASN A 462 -10.01 -25.25 25.98
CA ASN A 462 -9.87 -24.64 27.30
C ASN A 462 -8.42 -24.72 27.78
N VAL A 463 -8.17 -24.44 29.06
CA VAL A 463 -6.84 -24.53 29.70
C VAL A 463 -6.20 -25.92 29.63
N ASN A 464 -6.98 -26.99 29.47
CA ASN A 464 -6.47 -28.35 29.38
C ASN A 464 -6.11 -28.73 27.93
N GLY A 465 -6.87 -28.21 26.97
CA GLY A 465 -6.65 -28.43 25.55
C GLY A 465 -7.94 -28.57 24.74
N VAL A 466 -7.87 -29.31 23.63
CA VAL A 466 -8.98 -29.45 22.68
C VAL A 466 -9.88 -30.65 22.97
N THR A 467 -11.18 -30.40 23.00
CA THR A 467 -12.23 -31.41 23.12
C THR A 467 -13.27 -31.24 22.01
N GLN A 468 -13.82 -32.34 21.53
CA GLN A 468 -15.01 -32.38 20.69
C GLN A 468 -16.15 -33.03 21.46
N TYR A 469 -17.36 -32.50 21.34
CA TYR A 469 -18.57 -33.03 21.94
C TYR A 469 -19.65 -33.22 20.87
N ASN A 470 -20.19 -34.44 20.74
CA ASN A 470 -21.20 -34.80 19.74
C ASN A 470 -22.63 -34.85 20.30
N ASN A 471 -22.89 -34.22 21.46
CA ASN A 471 -24.11 -34.33 22.27
C ASN A 471 -24.27 -35.64 23.07
N ILE A 472 -23.36 -36.61 22.93
CA ILE A 472 -23.40 -37.88 23.66
C ILE A 472 -22.10 -38.07 24.45
N GLU A 473 -20.96 -37.98 23.77
CA GLU A 473 -19.64 -38.26 24.33
C GLU A 473 -18.65 -37.13 24.06
N GLN A 474 -17.60 -37.08 24.89
CA GLN A 474 -16.50 -36.14 24.76
C GLN A 474 -15.25 -36.86 24.22
N ASN A 475 -14.77 -36.41 23.06
CA ASN A 475 -13.48 -36.80 22.53
C ASN A 475 -12.42 -35.79 22.98
N ARG A 476 -11.69 -36.14 24.03
CA ARG A 476 -10.61 -35.32 24.62
C ARG A 476 -9.30 -35.52 23.85
N TYR A 477 -9.13 -34.77 22.77
CA TYR A 477 -7.97 -34.90 21.90
C TYR A 477 -6.64 -34.55 22.59
N PHE A 478 -6.67 -33.67 23.59
CA PHE A 478 -5.48 -33.28 24.36
C PHE A 478 -4.88 -34.44 25.18
N GLU A 479 -5.66 -35.45 25.54
CA GLU A 479 -5.17 -36.67 26.22
C GLU A 479 -4.42 -37.60 25.25
N LYS A 480 -4.74 -37.51 23.94
CA LYS A 480 -4.14 -38.36 22.89
C LYS A 480 -2.94 -37.70 22.21
N PHE A 481 -2.98 -36.38 22.05
CA PHE A 481 -1.97 -35.63 21.30
C PHE A 481 -1.48 -34.44 22.12
N ASN A 482 -0.23 -34.52 22.60
CA ASN A 482 0.38 -33.50 23.46
C ASN A 482 0.33 -32.07 22.86
N ILE A 483 0.41 -31.93 21.54
CA ILE A 483 0.32 -30.63 20.87
C ILE A 483 -1.03 -29.93 21.07
N LEU A 484 -2.09 -30.70 21.34
CA LEU A 484 -3.45 -30.20 21.56
C LEU A 484 -3.72 -29.81 23.02
N THR A 485 -2.71 -29.91 23.90
CA THR A 485 -2.71 -29.25 25.21
C THR A 485 -2.36 -27.76 25.11
N LYS A 486 -1.78 -27.34 23.98
CA LYS A 486 -1.37 -25.95 23.75
C LYS A 486 -2.58 -25.07 23.47
N ARG A 487 -2.42 -23.77 23.73
CA ARG A 487 -3.48 -22.78 23.52
C ARG A 487 -3.87 -22.72 22.04
N ILE A 488 -5.17 -22.83 21.79
CA ILE A 488 -5.77 -22.73 20.46
C ILE A 488 -6.44 -21.37 20.30
N ASN A 489 -6.05 -20.64 19.26
CA ASN A 489 -6.58 -19.32 18.94
C ASN A 489 -7.81 -19.39 18.02
N ASP A 490 -7.87 -20.38 17.13
CA ASP A 490 -9.00 -20.60 16.24
C ASP A 490 -9.12 -22.06 15.77
N ILE A 491 -10.34 -22.46 15.39
CA ILE A 491 -10.69 -23.78 14.87
C ILE A 491 -11.57 -23.59 13.63
N LYS A 492 -11.21 -24.24 12.53
CA LYS A 492 -12.02 -24.28 11.30
C LYS A 492 -12.05 -25.67 10.69
N GLN A 493 -13.13 -25.96 9.98
CA GLN A 493 -13.29 -27.19 9.21
C GLN A 493 -13.10 -26.89 7.72
N LEU A 494 -12.25 -27.69 7.06
CA LEU A 494 -12.08 -27.76 5.62
C LEU A 494 -12.97 -28.88 5.05
N LYS A 495 -12.94 -29.09 3.72
CA LYS A 495 -13.61 -30.23 3.09
C LYS A 495 -13.10 -31.57 3.63
N ASN A 496 -13.91 -32.61 3.46
CA ASN A 496 -13.59 -34.00 3.87
C ASN A 496 -13.26 -34.15 5.37
N ASP A 497 -13.95 -33.37 6.22
CA ASP A 497 -13.84 -33.42 7.68
C ASP A 497 -12.39 -33.28 8.20
N VAL A 498 -11.61 -32.41 7.53
CA VAL A 498 -10.30 -31.99 8.01
C VAL A 498 -10.48 -30.76 8.90
N TYR A 499 -10.00 -30.83 10.13
CA TYR A 499 -10.08 -29.74 11.10
C TYR A 499 -8.72 -29.10 11.27
N ALA A 500 -8.64 -27.79 11.06
CA ALA A 500 -7.44 -26.99 11.28
C ALA A 500 -7.56 -26.22 12.59
N MET A 501 -6.48 -26.22 13.37
CA MET A 501 -6.40 -25.57 14.67
C MET A 501 -5.20 -24.63 14.68
N ALA A 502 -5.47 -23.33 14.83
CA ALA A 502 -4.45 -22.31 14.97
C ALA A 502 -3.92 -22.33 16.40
N THR A 503 -2.61 -22.50 16.56
CA THR A 503 -1.98 -22.57 17.88
C THR A 503 -1.22 -21.28 18.21
N ASP A 504 -1.07 -21.02 19.50
CA ASP A 504 -0.29 -19.91 20.02
C ASP A 504 1.20 -20.31 20.13
N GLY A 505 1.89 -20.35 18.99
CA GLY A 505 3.35 -20.56 18.92
C GLY A 505 3.81 -21.91 18.36
N TYR A 506 2.91 -22.77 17.91
CA TYR A 506 3.23 -24.10 17.38
C TYR A 506 2.71 -24.35 15.95
N GLY A 507 2.32 -23.29 15.24
CA GLY A 507 1.80 -23.33 13.88
C GLY A 507 0.34 -23.79 13.79
N ILE A 508 0.03 -24.61 12.78
CA ILE A 508 -1.35 -25.09 12.52
C ILE A 508 -1.37 -26.62 12.61
N VAL A 509 -2.26 -27.15 13.45
CA VAL A 509 -2.46 -28.59 13.60
C VAL A 509 -3.70 -29.04 12.83
N PHE A 510 -3.57 -30.12 12.08
CA PHE A 510 -4.63 -30.71 11.27
C PHE A 510 -5.05 -32.07 11.83
N ILE A 511 -6.35 -32.25 12.05
CA ILE A 511 -6.97 -33.51 12.47
C ILE A 511 -7.93 -33.99 11.38
N LYS A 512 -7.91 -35.29 11.09
CA LYS A 512 -8.89 -35.97 10.24
C LYS A 512 -9.16 -37.35 10.80
N ASP A 513 -10.43 -37.77 10.81
CA ASP A 513 -10.84 -39.11 11.28
C ASP A 513 -10.28 -39.46 12.68
N GLY A 514 -10.28 -38.47 13.58
CA GLY A 514 -9.79 -38.63 14.94
C GLY A 514 -8.26 -38.68 15.11
N LYS A 515 -7.49 -38.52 14.02
CA LYS A 515 -6.02 -38.61 14.01
C LYS A 515 -5.39 -37.27 13.64
N LEU A 516 -4.25 -36.96 14.26
CA LEU A 516 -3.37 -35.88 13.81
C LEU A 516 -2.74 -36.27 12.47
N ILE A 517 -2.98 -35.49 11.42
CA ILE A 517 -2.47 -35.78 10.07
C ILE A 517 -1.26 -34.91 9.68
N LYS A 518 -1.16 -33.68 10.22
CA LYS A 518 -0.02 -32.79 9.97
C LYS A 518 0.03 -31.67 11.02
N GLN A 519 1.24 -31.22 11.35
CA GLN A 519 1.51 -29.93 11.97
C GLN A 519 2.31 -29.12 10.96
N LEU A 520 1.81 -27.94 10.57
CA LEU A 520 2.55 -26.98 9.74
C LEU A 520 3.20 -25.94 10.62
N THR A 521 4.46 -25.63 10.35
CA THR A 521 5.28 -24.67 11.09
C THR A 521 6.04 -23.74 10.12
N LYS A 522 6.85 -22.82 10.66
CA LYS A 522 7.83 -22.04 9.89
C LYS A 522 8.72 -22.91 9.01
N ALA A 523 9.11 -24.09 9.49
CA ALA A 523 9.94 -25.03 8.72
C ALA A 523 9.22 -25.63 7.51
N ASP A 524 7.88 -25.66 7.53
CA ASP A 524 7.05 -26.09 6.40
C ASP A 524 6.70 -24.93 5.45
N GLY A 525 7.12 -23.69 5.77
CA GLY A 525 6.87 -22.49 4.98
C GLY A 525 5.81 -21.55 5.52
N LEU A 526 5.32 -21.70 6.76
CA LEU A 526 4.54 -20.62 7.38
C LEU A 526 5.41 -19.40 7.67
N ASN A 527 4.86 -18.20 7.56
CA ASN A 527 5.54 -16.96 7.97
C ASN A 527 5.78 -16.87 9.49
N ASN A 528 4.93 -17.47 10.33
CA ASN A 528 5.06 -17.53 11.78
C ASN A 528 4.36 -18.76 12.39
N ASN A 529 4.80 -19.18 13.58
CA ASN A 529 4.18 -20.25 14.36
C ASN A 529 3.07 -19.73 15.29
N ILE A 530 2.99 -18.42 15.54
CA ILE A 530 1.86 -17.82 16.27
C ILE A 530 0.77 -17.50 15.25
N ILE A 531 -0.26 -18.36 15.20
CA ILE A 531 -1.40 -18.20 14.30
C ILE A 531 -2.58 -17.70 15.11
N THR A 532 -3.12 -16.54 14.76
CA THR A 532 -4.16 -15.85 15.56
C THR A 532 -5.57 -16.13 15.05
N LYS A 533 -5.73 -16.38 13.75
CA LYS A 533 -7.06 -16.58 13.14
C LYS A 533 -7.01 -17.43 11.89
N LEU A 534 -8.10 -18.15 11.63
CA LEU A 534 -8.29 -19.00 10.46
C LEU A 534 -9.56 -18.60 9.71
N TYR A 535 -9.49 -18.66 8.37
CA TYR A 535 -10.63 -18.45 7.49
C TYR A 535 -10.61 -19.50 6.38
N VAL A 536 -11.76 -20.11 6.09
CA VAL A 536 -11.87 -21.11 5.04
C VAL A 536 -12.70 -20.55 3.90
N LYS A 537 -12.15 -20.62 2.69
CA LYS A 537 -12.84 -20.24 1.45
C LYS A 537 -12.52 -21.26 0.38
N ASP A 538 -13.57 -21.86 -0.18
CA ASP A 538 -13.50 -22.89 -1.20
C ASP A 538 -12.60 -24.07 -0.74
N ASP A 539 -11.42 -24.24 -1.36
CA ASP A 539 -10.43 -25.28 -1.02
C ASP A 539 -9.20 -24.76 -0.27
N TYR A 540 -9.24 -23.50 0.16
CA TYR A 540 -8.13 -22.83 0.82
C TYR A 540 -8.43 -22.52 2.29
N LEU A 541 -7.45 -22.82 3.13
CA LEU A 541 -7.34 -22.28 4.48
C LEU A 541 -6.44 -21.05 4.45
N TRP A 542 -7.00 -19.92 4.79
CA TRP A 542 -6.27 -18.69 5.06
C TRP A 542 -5.98 -18.60 6.55
N SER A 543 -4.78 -18.15 6.90
CA SER A 543 -4.37 -17.97 8.29
C SER A 543 -3.70 -16.61 8.48
N ILE A 544 -4.05 -15.94 9.57
CA ILE A 544 -3.38 -14.73 10.02
C ILE A 544 -2.38 -15.12 11.11
N SER A 545 -1.18 -14.58 11.02
CA SER A 545 -0.12 -14.76 11.99
C SER A 545 0.41 -13.39 12.45
N ASN A 546 1.27 -13.37 13.47
CA ASN A 546 1.93 -12.13 13.90
C ASN A 546 2.98 -11.59 12.90
N ALA A 547 3.22 -12.26 11.77
CA ALA A 547 4.21 -11.81 10.77
C ALA A 547 3.71 -11.82 9.32
N GLY A 548 2.43 -12.13 9.10
CA GLY A 548 1.87 -12.15 7.75
C GLY A 548 0.62 -12.99 7.63
N ILE A 549 0.21 -13.22 6.38
CA ILE A 549 -0.92 -14.08 6.01
C ILE A 549 -0.41 -15.29 5.23
N ASN A 550 -0.97 -16.47 5.50
CA ASN A 550 -0.68 -17.68 4.71
C ASN A 550 -1.96 -18.17 4.03
N ARG A 551 -1.84 -18.57 2.76
CA ARG A 551 -2.87 -19.32 2.04
C ARG A 551 -2.39 -20.75 1.84
N ILE A 552 -3.14 -21.68 2.43
CA ILE A 552 -2.80 -23.10 2.51
C ILE A 552 -3.84 -23.88 1.71
N SER A 553 -3.40 -24.79 0.85
CA SER A 553 -4.29 -25.79 0.24
C SER A 553 -3.91 -27.18 0.72
N PHE A 554 -4.91 -28.07 0.75
CA PHE A 554 -4.73 -29.48 1.04
C PHE A 554 -5.39 -30.31 -0.06
N ALA A 555 -4.57 -30.89 -0.94
CA ALA A 555 -5.03 -31.71 -2.06
C ALA A 555 -4.12 -32.94 -2.19
N ASN A 556 -4.71 -34.10 -2.49
CA ASN A 556 -3.98 -35.37 -2.67
C ASN A 556 -3.01 -35.70 -1.51
N ASN A 557 -3.43 -35.45 -0.26
CA ASN A 557 -2.61 -35.60 0.95
C ASN A 557 -1.34 -34.72 1.01
N HIS A 558 -1.22 -33.70 0.16
CA HIS A 558 -0.13 -32.74 0.18
C HIS A 558 -0.63 -31.35 0.58
N PHE A 559 0.18 -30.67 1.38
CA PHE A 559 -0.02 -29.27 1.75
C PHE A 559 0.83 -28.37 0.87
N SER A 560 0.23 -27.31 0.33
CA SER A 560 0.98 -26.21 -0.29
C SER A 560 0.72 -24.92 0.48
N ILE A 561 1.76 -24.14 0.70
CA ILE A 561 1.71 -22.89 1.46
C ILE A 561 2.20 -21.76 0.55
N ASN A 562 1.38 -20.73 0.40
CA ASN A 562 1.79 -19.45 -0.16
C ASN A 562 1.74 -18.41 0.95
N THR A 563 2.86 -17.74 1.21
CA THR A 563 2.94 -16.68 2.23
C THR A 563 2.85 -15.31 1.60
N PHE A 564 2.19 -14.42 2.32
CA PHE A 564 2.10 -13.00 2.01
C PHE A 564 2.65 -12.30 3.25
N ASP A 565 3.94 -11.97 3.19
CA ASP A 565 4.58 -11.22 4.26
C ASP A 565 4.11 -9.77 4.23
N TYR A 566 4.21 -9.11 5.37
CA TYR A 566 3.80 -7.72 5.54
C TYR A 566 4.74 -6.69 4.91
N ALA A 567 5.31 -6.99 3.74
CA ALA A 567 6.23 -6.09 3.05
C ALA A 567 5.56 -4.74 2.63
N ASN A 568 4.24 -4.68 2.63
CA ASN A 568 3.50 -3.41 2.53
C ASN A 568 3.11 -2.96 3.94
N ASP A 569 3.55 -1.75 4.35
CA ASP A 569 3.33 -1.17 5.70
C ASP A 569 1.85 -1.17 6.16
N LEU A 570 0.90 -1.33 5.24
CA LEU A 570 -0.53 -1.48 5.54
C LEU A 570 -0.88 -2.75 6.30
N LEU A 571 -0.25 -3.86 5.93
CA LEU A 571 -0.53 -5.16 6.55
C LEU A 571 0.44 -5.45 7.70
N SER A 572 1.56 -4.71 7.82
CA SER A 572 2.51 -4.85 8.94
C SER A 572 1.91 -4.49 10.29
N GLU A 573 0.76 -3.82 10.27
CA GLU A 573 -0.02 -3.44 11.44
C GLU A 573 -1.09 -4.51 11.68
N ASP A 574 -1.06 -5.16 12.85
CA ASP A 574 -1.79 -6.39 13.21
C ASP A 574 -3.13 -6.58 12.46
N VAL A 575 -3.14 -7.49 11.49
CA VAL A 575 -4.37 -7.93 10.82
C VAL A 575 -5.24 -8.63 11.87
N ASN A 576 -6.41 -8.05 12.18
CA ASN A 576 -7.31 -8.55 13.21
C ASN A 576 -8.28 -9.63 12.68
N ASP A 577 -8.67 -9.51 11.41
CA ASP A 577 -9.63 -10.40 10.77
C ASP A 577 -9.50 -10.37 9.24
N ILE A 578 -10.06 -11.38 8.56
CA ILE A 578 -10.01 -11.51 7.10
C ILE A 578 -11.35 -11.98 6.57
N TYR A 579 -11.73 -11.45 5.41
CA TYR A 579 -12.84 -11.95 4.62
C TYR A 579 -12.40 -12.16 3.18
N ILE A 580 -12.53 -13.39 2.67
CA ILE A 580 -12.20 -13.70 1.27
C ILE A 580 -13.49 -13.82 0.47
N ASP A 581 -13.66 -12.90 -0.48
CA ASP A 581 -14.74 -12.93 -1.45
C ASP A 581 -14.34 -13.77 -2.68
N LYS A 582 -15.04 -13.63 -3.81
CA LYS A 582 -14.72 -14.39 -5.03
C LYS A 582 -13.35 -14.05 -5.63
N ASP A 583 -13.04 -12.77 -5.73
CA ASP A 583 -11.86 -12.23 -6.42
C ASP A 583 -11.05 -11.23 -5.57
N THR A 584 -11.55 -10.91 -4.37
CA THR A 584 -11.00 -9.87 -3.51
C THR A 584 -10.85 -10.39 -2.09
N ALA A 585 -9.70 -10.10 -1.47
CA ALA A 585 -9.44 -10.33 -0.06
C ALA A 585 -9.58 -9.00 0.70
N TYR A 586 -10.28 -9.02 1.83
CA TYR A 586 -10.48 -7.87 2.71
C TYR A 586 -9.83 -8.15 4.05
N PHE A 587 -9.01 -7.22 4.53
CA PHE A 587 -8.26 -7.34 5.77
C PHE A 587 -8.71 -6.26 6.75
N ALA A 588 -9.24 -6.69 7.89
CA ALA A 588 -9.52 -5.80 9.00
C ALA A 588 -8.21 -5.49 9.73
N THR A 589 -7.75 -4.24 9.69
CA THR A 589 -6.46 -3.84 10.27
C THR A 589 -6.65 -2.78 11.35
N ASN A 590 -5.55 -2.37 11.97
CA ASN A 590 -5.56 -1.23 12.90
C ASN A 590 -5.57 0.15 12.19
N ASN A 591 -5.49 0.19 10.85
CA ASN A 591 -5.45 1.40 10.00
C ASN A 591 -6.54 1.37 8.91
N GLY A 592 -7.70 0.86 9.25
CA GLY A 592 -8.86 0.75 8.36
C GLY A 592 -9.06 -0.67 7.80
N LEU A 593 -9.92 -0.73 6.80
CA LEU A 593 -10.13 -1.92 5.99
C LEU A 593 -9.21 -1.84 4.76
N VAL A 594 -8.42 -2.88 4.52
CA VAL A 594 -7.57 -3.03 3.33
C VAL A 594 -8.20 -4.01 2.36
#